data_AF-A0A0F9HDP8-F1
#
_entry.id   AF-A0A0F9HDP8-F1
#
_cell.length_a   1.000
_cell.length_b   1.000
_cell.length_c   1.000
_cell.angle_alpha   90.00
_cell.angle_beta   90.00
_cell.angle_gamma   90.00
#
_symmetry.space_group_name_H-M   'P 1'
#
loop_
_entity.id
_entity.type
_entity.pdbx_description
1 polymer ?
#
loop_
_entity_poly.entity_id
_entity_poly.type
_entity_poly.pdbx_seq_one_letter_code
_entity_poly.pdbx_strand_id
1 'polypeptide(L)'
;IVDRTRELKSLSHWKDPGEIVEAAAQSFRLDRWEGQRYRVEVWIEKEALSGVIHGICEELDVPYFACKGYTSQSEMWRAAERMIGYQADNQQPYIIHLGDHDPSGIDMPRDIVDRQELFAGAIEVERIALNWNQIEEYSPPPNPTKLTDSRAVKYLNIYGDESWELDALEPRVIRDLIRETVEPLIDTDKLEAVEQKEAEYLDVLNNVVKNWETLNE
;
A
#
# COMPACT_ATOMS: atom_id res chain seq x y z
N ILE A 1 3.22 12.84 2.97
CA ILE A 1 2.29 13.95 2.68
C ILE A 1 2.41 14.27 1.20
N VAL A 2 1.50 13.76 0.37
CA VAL A 2 1.43 14.18 -1.04
C VAL A 2 0.84 15.59 -1.05
N ASP A 3 1.71 16.58 -1.28
CA ASP A 3 1.36 18.00 -1.42
C ASP A 3 0.48 18.18 -2.66
N ARG A 4 -0.85 18.04 -2.48
CA ARG A 4 -1.88 18.27 -3.51
C ARG A 4 -2.08 19.75 -3.85
N THR A 5 -1.18 20.65 -3.44
CA THR A 5 -1.33 22.10 -3.62
C THR A 5 -0.43 22.75 -4.67
N ARG A 6 0.28 21.97 -5.50
CA ARG A 6 1.14 22.51 -6.58
C ARG A 6 0.85 22.00 -7.99
N GLU A 7 -0.29 21.37 -8.22
CA GLU A 7 -0.69 20.97 -9.58
C GLU A 7 -1.47 22.09 -10.27
N LEU A 8 -0.95 22.56 -11.41
CA LEU A 8 -1.69 23.39 -12.34
C LEU A 8 -2.90 22.60 -12.82
N LYS A 9 -4.10 22.95 -12.35
CA LYS A 9 -5.34 22.35 -12.82
C LYS A 9 -5.74 23.03 -14.13
N SER A 10 -5.51 22.37 -15.25
CA SER A 10 -6.01 22.75 -16.58
C SER A 10 -6.87 21.63 -17.15
N LEU A 11 -7.76 21.97 -18.09
CA LEU A 11 -8.44 20.97 -18.90
C LEU A 11 -7.42 20.29 -19.82
N SER A 12 -7.55 18.97 -20.01
CA SER A 12 -6.84 18.25 -21.06
C SER A 12 -7.35 18.70 -22.42
N HIS A 13 -6.45 19.07 -23.32
CA HIS A 13 -6.75 19.42 -24.70
C HIS A 13 -5.95 18.48 -25.61
N TRP A 14 -6.59 18.00 -26.67
CA TRP A 14 -6.03 17.06 -27.64
C TRP A 14 -6.22 17.66 -29.03
N LYS A 15 -5.23 17.49 -29.91
CA LYS A 15 -5.29 18.03 -31.28
C LYS A 15 -6.28 17.26 -32.15
N ASP A 16 -6.36 15.96 -31.92
CA ASP A 16 -7.25 15.04 -32.61
C ASP A 16 -7.57 13.83 -31.70
N PRO A 17 -8.54 12.98 -32.08
CA PRO A 17 -8.89 11.81 -31.26
C PRO A 17 -7.79 10.74 -31.16
N GLY A 18 -6.78 10.73 -32.03
CA GLY A 18 -5.62 9.84 -31.91
C GLY A 18 -4.79 10.14 -30.66
N GLU A 19 -4.59 11.42 -30.34
CA GLU A 19 -3.82 11.84 -29.15
C GLU A 19 -4.48 11.40 -27.82
N ILE A 20 -5.82 11.41 -27.72
CA ILE A 20 -6.49 10.91 -26.51
C ILE A 20 -6.42 9.38 -26.41
N VAL A 21 -6.45 8.66 -27.53
CA VAL A 21 -6.25 7.20 -27.53
C VAL A 21 -4.82 6.85 -27.15
N GLU A 22 -3.84 7.62 -27.62
CA GLU A 22 -2.44 7.45 -27.22
C GLU A 22 -2.24 7.68 -25.72
N ALA A 23 -2.84 8.74 -25.17
CA ALA A 23 -2.80 9.00 -23.73
C ALA A 23 -3.50 7.88 -22.92
N ALA A 24 -4.60 7.34 -23.44
CA ALA A 24 -5.27 6.19 -22.84
C ALA A 24 -4.38 4.94 -22.89
N ALA A 25 -3.66 4.70 -23.99
CA ALA A 25 -2.72 3.58 -24.11
C ALA A 25 -1.57 3.69 -23.10
N GLN A 26 -1.00 4.89 -22.90
CA GLN A 26 0.09 5.10 -21.94
C GLN A 26 -0.33 4.84 -20.49
N SER A 27 -1.59 5.10 -20.17
CA SER A 27 -2.18 4.93 -18.82
C SER A 27 -2.95 3.62 -18.64
N PHE A 28 -3.08 2.79 -19.69
CA PHE A 28 -3.78 1.52 -19.62
C PHE A 28 -3.01 0.53 -18.75
N ARG A 29 -3.68 0.01 -17.73
CA ARG A 29 -3.20 -1.05 -16.85
C ARG A 29 -4.34 -1.98 -16.53
N LEU A 30 -4.07 -3.29 -16.50
CA LEU A 30 -4.92 -4.28 -15.87
C LEU A 30 -4.50 -4.45 -14.41
N ASP A 31 -5.45 -4.89 -13.59
CA ASP A 31 -5.19 -5.18 -12.18
C ASP A 31 -4.32 -6.43 -12.07
N ARG A 32 -3.05 -6.26 -11.64
CA ARG A 32 -2.08 -7.37 -11.52
C ARG A 32 -2.45 -8.35 -10.42
N TRP A 33 -3.36 -7.95 -9.53
CA TRP A 33 -3.90 -8.77 -8.47
C TRP A 33 -5.20 -9.49 -8.86
N GLU A 34 -5.72 -9.32 -10.08
CA GLU A 34 -6.90 -10.06 -10.55
C GLU A 34 -6.67 -11.58 -10.49
N GLY A 35 -7.58 -12.30 -9.83
CA GLY A 35 -7.52 -13.75 -9.69
C GLY A 35 -6.43 -14.27 -8.72
N GLN A 36 -5.60 -13.41 -8.15
CA GLN A 36 -4.64 -13.77 -7.09
C GLN A 36 -5.37 -14.29 -5.84
N ARG A 37 -4.73 -15.17 -5.07
CA ARG A 37 -5.31 -15.69 -3.82
C ARG A 37 -5.46 -14.57 -2.78
N TYR A 38 -4.45 -13.72 -2.67
CA TYR A 38 -4.41 -12.64 -1.71
C TYR A 38 -4.71 -11.31 -2.39
N ARG A 39 -5.25 -10.35 -1.62
CA ARG A 39 -5.32 -8.95 -2.03
C ARG A 39 -4.62 -8.11 -0.99
N VAL A 40 -3.48 -7.54 -1.36
CA VAL A 40 -2.59 -6.89 -0.41
C VAL A 40 -2.90 -5.39 -0.32
N GLU A 41 -2.84 -4.82 0.88
CA GLU A 41 -2.72 -3.36 1.09
C GLU A 41 -1.54 -3.06 2.01
N VAL A 42 -0.81 -1.96 1.77
CA VAL A 42 0.30 -1.50 2.64
C VAL A 42 -0.14 -0.31 3.48
N TRP A 43 -0.18 -0.48 4.80
CA TRP A 43 -0.63 0.54 5.75
C TRP A 43 0.56 1.05 6.58
N ILE A 44 0.81 2.35 6.52
CA ILE A 44 1.92 2.99 7.24
C ILE A 44 1.42 4.01 8.25
N GLU A 45 1.88 3.93 9.49
CA GLU A 45 1.46 4.82 10.57
C GLU A 45 1.86 6.29 10.32
N LYS A 46 2.97 6.50 9.61
CA LYS A 46 3.62 7.81 9.47
C LYS A 46 3.35 8.43 8.10
N GLU A 47 2.46 9.43 8.03
CA GLU A 47 2.16 10.14 6.78
C GLU A 47 3.40 10.73 6.08
N ALA A 48 4.43 11.13 6.83
CA ALA A 48 5.68 11.65 6.27
C ALA A 48 6.39 10.63 5.35
N LEU A 49 6.24 9.34 5.62
CA LEU A 49 6.85 8.24 4.88
C LEU A 49 6.03 7.79 3.67
N SER A 50 4.88 8.42 3.38
CA SER A 50 4.04 8.06 2.22
C SER A 50 4.81 8.15 0.89
N GLY A 51 5.71 9.13 0.77
CA GLY A 51 6.55 9.30 -0.43
C GLY A 51 7.68 8.27 -0.55
N VAL A 52 8.08 7.65 0.56
CA VAL A 52 9.09 6.59 0.59
C VAL A 52 8.52 5.30 0.03
N ILE A 53 7.29 4.95 0.42
CA ILE A 53 6.66 3.68 0.01
C ILE A 53 5.94 3.76 -1.34
N HIS A 54 5.64 4.96 -1.83
CA HIS A 54 4.88 5.17 -3.07
C HIS A 54 5.46 4.39 -4.26
N GLY A 55 6.77 4.53 -4.52
CA GLY A 55 7.39 3.90 -5.68
C GLY A 55 7.35 2.37 -5.64
N ILE A 56 7.53 1.75 -4.47
CA ILE A 56 7.46 0.28 -4.36
C ILE A 56 6.03 -0.24 -4.41
N CYS A 57 5.08 0.52 -3.87
CA CYS A 57 3.67 0.18 -3.96
C CYS A 57 3.17 0.26 -5.41
N GLU A 58 3.58 1.27 -6.19
CA GLU A 58 3.29 1.35 -7.63
C GLU A 58 3.97 0.21 -8.40
N GLU A 59 5.22 -0.11 -8.11
CA GLU A 59 5.94 -1.20 -8.78
C GLU A 59 5.27 -2.56 -8.56
N LEU A 60 4.69 -2.78 -7.38
CA LEU A 60 4.01 -4.02 -7.02
C LEU A 60 2.50 -3.98 -7.30
N ASP A 61 1.97 -2.87 -7.82
CA ASP A 61 0.54 -2.62 -8.03
C ASP A 61 -0.31 -2.85 -6.76
N VAL A 62 0.23 -2.44 -5.61
CA VAL A 62 -0.42 -2.58 -4.30
C VAL A 62 -0.90 -1.22 -3.80
N PRO A 63 -2.18 -1.07 -3.41
CA PRO A 63 -2.65 0.15 -2.78
C PRO A 63 -2.00 0.36 -1.40
N TYR A 64 -1.75 1.62 -1.06
CA TYR A 64 -1.20 1.97 0.25
C TYR A 64 -2.02 3.06 0.95
N PHE A 65 -2.00 3.00 2.27
CA PHE A 65 -2.74 3.88 3.16
C PHE A 65 -1.79 4.45 4.22
N ALA A 66 -1.77 5.77 4.39
CA ALA A 66 -0.95 6.42 5.39
C ALA A 66 -1.83 7.01 6.50
N CYS A 67 -1.61 6.55 7.73
CA CYS A 67 -2.33 6.95 8.93
C CYS A 67 -1.64 8.12 9.66
N LYS A 68 -2.23 8.51 10.78
CA LYS A 68 -1.62 9.36 11.82
C LYS A 68 -1.91 8.73 13.17
N GLY A 69 -1.20 7.65 13.50
CA GLY A 69 -1.58 6.76 14.61
C GLY A 69 -2.90 6.04 14.29
N TYR A 70 -3.74 5.83 15.31
CA TYR A 70 -5.02 5.12 15.16
C TYR A 70 -5.92 5.71 14.08
N THR A 71 -6.41 4.82 13.22
CA THR A 71 -7.33 5.21 12.15
C THR A 71 -8.73 5.50 12.70
N SER A 72 -9.40 6.49 12.12
CA SER A 72 -10.76 6.85 12.51
C SER A 72 -11.76 5.74 12.15
N GLN A 73 -12.90 5.70 12.84
CA GLN A 73 -13.95 4.72 12.56
C GLN A 73 -14.48 4.81 11.11
N SER A 74 -14.60 6.01 10.56
CA SER A 74 -15.07 6.18 9.18
C SER A 74 -14.07 5.65 8.16
N GLU A 75 -12.77 5.82 8.39
CA GLU A 75 -11.74 5.25 7.52
C GLU A 75 -11.64 3.72 7.68
N MET A 76 -11.83 3.18 8.89
CA MET A 76 -11.92 1.72 9.08
C MET A 76 -13.13 1.11 8.42
N TRP A 77 -14.28 1.80 8.43
CA TRP A 77 -15.45 1.37 7.69
C TRP A 77 -15.19 1.34 6.18
N ARG A 78 -14.58 2.39 5.62
CA ARG A 78 -14.20 2.42 4.20
C ARG A 78 -13.20 1.34 3.83
N ALA A 79 -12.27 1.02 4.73
CA ALA A 79 -11.37 -0.12 4.55
C ALA A 79 -12.14 -1.43 4.55
N ALA A 80 -13.08 -1.61 5.47
CA ALA A 80 -13.92 -2.80 5.52
C ALA A 80 -14.74 -3.01 4.24
N GLU A 81 -15.30 -1.95 3.68
CA GLU A 81 -16.01 -2.00 2.39
C GLU A 81 -15.11 -2.54 1.26
N ARG A 82 -13.81 -2.16 1.25
CA ARG A 82 -12.84 -2.73 0.32
C ARG A 82 -12.55 -4.20 0.61
N MET A 83 -12.29 -4.56 1.87
CA MET A 83 -12.03 -5.94 2.28
C MET A 83 -13.18 -6.88 1.87
N ILE A 84 -14.44 -6.44 2.05
CA ILE A 84 -15.64 -7.19 1.64
C ILE A 84 -15.66 -7.39 0.12
N GLY A 85 -15.30 -6.35 -0.65
CA GLY A 85 -15.17 -6.45 -2.11
C GLY A 85 -14.14 -7.51 -2.50
N TYR A 86 -12.95 -7.48 -1.90
CA TYR A 86 -11.90 -8.45 -2.17
C TYR A 86 -12.33 -9.89 -1.84
N GLN A 87 -13.03 -10.08 -0.72
CA GLN A 87 -13.59 -11.38 -0.34
C GLN A 87 -14.68 -11.85 -1.32
N ALA A 88 -15.51 -10.95 -1.83
CA ALA A 88 -16.51 -11.28 -2.85
C ALA A 88 -15.85 -11.73 -4.17
N ASP A 89 -14.65 -11.24 -4.47
CA ASP A 89 -13.81 -11.67 -5.59
C ASP A 89 -12.98 -12.95 -5.28
N ASN A 90 -13.30 -13.65 -4.18
CA ASN A 90 -12.59 -14.83 -3.66
C ASN A 90 -11.11 -14.59 -3.32
N GLN A 91 -10.75 -13.36 -2.98
CA GLN A 91 -9.42 -13.01 -2.50
C GLN A 91 -9.42 -12.90 -0.98
N GLN A 92 -8.32 -13.33 -0.35
CA GLN A 92 -8.09 -13.15 1.07
C GLN A 92 -7.40 -11.79 1.30
N PRO A 93 -8.03 -10.82 1.97
CA PRO A 93 -7.40 -9.54 2.24
C PRO A 93 -6.20 -9.70 3.18
N TYR A 94 -5.10 -9.03 2.83
CA TYR A 94 -3.83 -9.12 3.53
C TYR A 94 -3.26 -7.71 3.75
N ILE A 95 -3.29 -7.22 4.98
CA ILE A 95 -2.79 -5.88 5.30
C ILE A 95 -1.38 -5.99 5.86
N ILE A 96 -0.43 -5.39 5.15
CA ILE A 96 0.92 -5.19 5.64
C ILE A 96 0.94 -3.89 6.45
N HIS A 97 1.39 -3.94 7.69
CA HIS A 97 1.45 -2.79 8.58
C HIS A 97 2.89 -2.38 8.92
N LEU A 98 3.20 -1.10 8.77
CA LEU A 98 4.44 -0.47 9.21
C LEU A 98 4.13 0.64 10.22
N GLY A 99 4.66 0.55 11.42
CA GLY A 99 4.47 1.58 12.44
C GLY A 99 5.65 1.71 13.39
N ASP A 100 5.55 2.67 14.30
CA ASP A 100 6.60 2.95 15.26
C ASP A 100 6.71 1.80 16.28
N HIS A 101 7.90 1.58 16.83
CA HIS A 101 8.11 0.65 17.93
C HIS A 101 7.91 1.39 19.25
N ASP A 102 6.65 1.62 19.58
CA ASP A 102 6.21 2.30 20.81
C ASP A 102 4.92 1.63 21.35
N PRO A 103 4.39 2.07 22.52
CA PRO A 103 3.21 1.46 23.11
C PRO A 103 1.96 1.46 22.20
N SER A 104 1.81 2.46 21.33
CA SER A 104 0.66 2.58 20.43
C SER A 104 0.91 1.85 19.11
N GLY A 105 2.05 2.04 18.47
CA GLY A 105 2.39 1.42 17.19
C GLY A 105 2.38 -0.11 17.26
N ILE A 106 2.87 -0.71 18.36
CA ILE A 106 2.81 -2.18 18.56
C ILE A 106 1.38 -2.70 18.69
N ASP A 107 0.46 -1.85 19.17
CA ASP A 107 -0.92 -2.22 19.43
C ASP A 107 -1.86 -2.00 18.22
N MET A 108 -1.49 -1.11 17.30
CA MET A 108 -2.30 -0.76 16.13
C MET A 108 -2.69 -1.95 15.24
N PRO A 109 -1.82 -2.93 14.92
CA PRO A 109 -2.23 -4.11 14.16
C PRO A 109 -3.41 -4.85 14.79
N ARG A 110 -3.42 -4.97 16.12
CA ARG A 110 -4.52 -5.59 16.87
C ARG A 110 -5.80 -4.77 16.76
N ASP A 111 -5.72 -3.43 16.86
CA ASP A 111 -6.89 -2.56 16.63
C ASP A 111 -7.45 -2.65 15.21
N ILE A 112 -6.59 -2.80 14.20
CA ILE A 112 -7.00 -3.02 12.80
C ILE A 112 -7.77 -4.33 12.69
N VAL A 113 -7.20 -5.44 13.19
CA VAL A 113 -7.86 -6.76 13.19
C VAL A 113 -9.22 -6.69 13.88
N ASP A 114 -9.27 -6.22 15.13
CA ASP A 114 -10.50 -6.19 15.93
C ASP A 114 -11.64 -5.43 15.21
N ARG A 115 -11.31 -4.30 14.58
CA ARG A 115 -12.31 -3.47 13.88
C ARG A 115 -12.70 -4.05 12.53
N GLN A 116 -11.75 -4.59 11.78
CA GLN A 116 -12.04 -5.21 10.49
C GLN A 116 -12.81 -6.52 10.66
N GLU A 117 -12.52 -7.32 11.69
CA GLU A 117 -13.31 -8.51 12.03
C GLU A 117 -14.77 -8.15 12.33
N LEU A 118 -15.02 -7.03 13.00
CA LEU A 118 -16.37 -6.55 13.26
C LEU A 118 -17.13 -6.12 11.99
N PHE A 119 -16.43 -5.53 11.01
CA PHE A 119 -17.05 -4.92 9.84
C PHE A 119 -17.07 -5.82 8.59
N ALA A 120 -15.97 -6.52 8.32
CA ALA A 120 -15.71 -7.32 7.12
C ALA A 120 -15.44 -8.81 7.43
N GLY A 121 -15.24 -9.19 8.69
CA GLY A 121 -14.85 -10.55 9.07
C GLY A 121 -13.35 -10.78 8.99
N ALA A 122 -12.94 -12.05 8.90
CA ALA A 122 -11.53 -12.43 9.02
C ALA A 122 -10.67 -11.82 7.91
N ILE A 123 -9.61 -11.14 8.32
CA ILE A 123 -8.56 -10.59 7.47
C ILE A 123 -7.20 -10.93 8.06
N GLU A 124 -6.16 -10.97 7.22
CA GLU A 124 -4.78 -11.10 7.69
C GLU A 124 -4.17 -9.70 7.89
N VAL A 125 -3.48 -9.50 9.00
CA VAL A 125 -2.71 -8.28 9.26
C VAL A 125 -1.32 -8.67 9.74
N GLU A 126 -0.29 -8.30 8.98
CA GLU A 126 1.10 -8.59 9.28
C GLU A 126 1.87 -7.30 9.58
N ARG A 127 2.43 -7.18 10.78
CA ARG A 127 3.34 -6.08 11.12
C ARG A 127 4.77 -6.40 10.70
N ILE A 128 5.28 -5.70 9.70
CA ILE A 128 6.62 -5.93 9.15
C ILE A 128 7.67 -4.94 9.63
N ALA A 129 7.26 -3.81 10.21
CA ALA A 129 8.17 -2.81 10.75
C ALA A 129 7.47 -1.94 11.81
N LEU A 130 8.18 -1.30 12.73
CA LEU A 130 9.55 -1.57 13.19
C LEU A 130 9.47 -2.64 14.29
N ASN A 131 10.12 -3.79 14.10
CA ASN A 131 10.12 -4.93 15.03
C ASN A 131 11.44 -5.02 15.80
N TRP A 132 11.46 -5.74 16.92
CA TRP A 132 12.61 -5.75 17.83
C TRP A 132 13.91 -6.25 17.16
N ASN A 133 13.82 -7.29 16.34
CA ASN A 133 14.96 -7.80 15.57
C ASN A 133 15.58 -6.74 14.64
N GLN A 134 14.76 -5.87 14.05
CA GLN A 134 15.23 -4.78 13.19
C GLN A 134 15.87 -3.65 14.01
N ILE A 135 15.41 -3.42 15.25
CA ILE A 135 16.06 -2.49 16.17
C ILE A 135 17.45 -3.00 16.53
N GLU A 136 17.59 -4.29 16.84
CA GLU A 136 18.90 -4.90 17.12
C GLU A 136 19.83 -4.85 15.90
N GLU A 137 19.30 -5.07 14.69
CA GLU A 137 20.07 -5.07 13.44
C GLU A 137 20.52 -3.66 13.03
N TYR A 138 19.59 -2.70 12.98
CA TYR A 138 19.86 -1.36 12.44
C TYR A 138 20.29 -0.34 13.48
N SER A 139 20.14 -0.66 14.77
CA SER A 139 20.48 0.24 15.90
C SER A 139 19.97 1.67 15.72
N PRO A 140 18.67 1.88 15.37
CA PRO A 140 18.13 3.22 15.22
C PRO A 140 18.20 3.99 16.57
N PRO A 141 18.31 5.33 16.53
CA PRO A 141 18.35 6.14 17.75
C PRO A 141 17.07 5.94 18.60
N PRO A 142 17.20 5.61 19.89
CA PRO A 142 16.05 5.46 20.78
C PRO A 142 15.49 6.82 21.21
N ASN A 143 14.21 6.82 21.56
CA ASN A 143 13.50 7.90 22.21
C ASN A 143 12.93 7.43 23.55
N PRO A 144 12.68 8.33 24.51
CA PRO A 144 12.00 7.94 25.75
C PRO A 144 10.54 7.57 25.48
N THR A 145 10.11 6.44 26.04
CA THR A 145 8.74 5.95 25.91
C THR A 145 7.75 6.92 26.54
N LYS A 146 6.67 7.20 25.82
CA LYS A 146 5.60 8.08 26.30
C LYS A 146 4.78 7.43 27.42
N LEU A 147 5.14 7.72 28.67
CA LEU A 147 4.50 7.17 29.87
C LEU A 147 3.02 7.55 30.04
N THR A 148 2.53 8.57 29.32
CA THR A 148 1.11 8.96 29.34
C THR A 148 0.22 8.07 28.48
N ASP A 149 0.81 7.16 27.69
CA ASP A 149 0.03 6.16 26.97
C ASP A 149 -0.53 5.11 27.93
N SER A 150 -1.84 4.85 27.85
CA SER A 150 -2.51 3.79 28.60
C SER A 150 -1.87 2.40 28.43
N ARG A 151 -1.15 2.17 27.34
CA ARG A 151 -0.47 0.91 26.99
C ARG A 151 0.97 0.87 27.47
N ALA A 152 1.52 1.98 27.97
CA ALA A 152 2.92 2.11 28.35
C ALA A 152 3.33 1.04 29.38
N VAL A 153 2.47 0.71 30.35
CA VAL A 153 2.80 -0.30 31.38
C VAL A 153 3.14 -1.66 30.77
N LYS A 154 2.34 -2.15 29.81
CA LYS A 154 2.58 -3.44 29.16
C LYS A 154 3.86 -3.38 28.32
N TYR A 155 4.04 -2.28 27.59
CA TYR A 155 5.20 -2.05 26.74
C TYR A 155 6.51 -2.00 27.57
N LEU A 156 6.53 -1.21 28.65
CA LEU A 156 7.67 -1.08 29.57
C LEU A 156 8.13 -2.41 30.14
N ASN A 157 7.20 -3.30 30.47
CA ASN A 157 7.50 -4.62 31.00
C ASN A 157 8.15 -5.56 29.98
N ILE A 158 7.98 -5.31 28.68
CA ILE A 158 8.47 -6.17 27.60
C ILE A 158 9.74 -5.58 26.97
N TYR A 159 9.73 -4.28 26.66
CA TYR A 159 10.73 -3.60 25.84
C TYR A 159 11.55 -2.54 26.59
N GLY A 160 11.16 -2.19 27.82
CA GLY A 160 11.82 -1.13 28.59
C GLY A 160 11.27 0.27 28.30
N ASP A 161 12.00 1.28 28.72
CA ASP A 161 11.60 2.70 28.67
C ASP A 161 12.03 3.41 27.39
N GLU A 162 12.51 2.68 26.39
CA GLU A 162 12.90 3.20 25.08
C GLU A 162 11.87 2.81 23.99
N SER A 163 11.69 3.70 23.03
CA SER A 163 10.82 3.55 21.85
C SER A 163 11.53 4.05 20.60
N TRP A 164 11.14 3.55 19.43
CA TRP A 164 11.82 3.86 18.17
C TRP A 164 10.82 4.27 17.09
N GLU A 165 11.20 5.28 16.33
CA GLU A 165 10.40 5.82 15.23
C GLU A 165 10.74 5.09 13.93
N LEU A 166 9.72 4.82 13.12
CA LEU A 166 9.87 4.17 11.82
C LEU A 166 10.72 5.00 10.85
N ASP A 167 10.68 6.33 10.98
CA ASP A 167 11.46 7.26 10.14
C ASP A 167 12.97 7.26 10.45
N ALA A 168 13.40 6.52 11.48
CA ALA A 168 14.80 6.24 11.75
C ALA A 168 15.39 5.17 10.81
N LEU A 169 14.56 4.36 10.15
CA LEU A 169 15.03 3.39 9.15
C LEU A 169 15.37 4.09 7.83
N GLU A 170 16.40 3.58 7.14
CA GLU A 170 16.68 4.04 5.79
C GLU A 170 15.50 3.73 4.84
N PRO A 171 15.14 4.65 3.93
CA PRO A 171 14.06 4.43 2.96
C PRO A 171 14.18 3.12 2.18
N ARG A 172 15.42 2.70 1.90
CA ARG A 172 15.72 1.44 1.23
C ARG A 172 15.27 0.23 2.07
N VAL A 173 15.51 0.24 3.38
CA VAL A 173 15.12 -0.86 4.27
C VAL A 173 13.60 -1.01 4.27
N ILE A 174 12.86 0.10 4.41
CA ILE A 174 11.38 0.10 4.36
C ILE A 174 10.89 -0.50 3.04
N ARG A 175 11.51 -0.09 1.93
CA ARG A 175 11.17 -0.58 0.59
C ARG A 175 11.42 -2.07 0.44
N ASP A 176 12.59 -2.53 0.89
CA ASP A 176 13.02 -3.91 0.76
C ASP A 176 12.13 -4.82 1.65
N LEU A 177 11.74 -4.39 2.86
CA LEU A 177 10.77 -5.09 3.71
C LEU A 177 9.39 -5.27 3.05
N ILE A 178 8.86 -4.22 2.41
CA ILE A 178 7.58 -4.31 1.67
C ILE A 178 7.71 -5.34 0.55
N ARG A 179 8.78 -5.25 -0.25
CA ARG A 179 9.02 -6.16 -1.37
C ARG A 179 9.09 -7.62 -0.91
N GLU A 180 9.92 -7.90 0.08
CA GLU A 180 10.14 -9.25 0.61
C GLU A 180 8.88 -9.87 1.20
N THR A 181 7.94 -9.04 1.66
CA THR A 181 6.64 -9.49 2.19
C THR A 181 5.62 -9.72 1.06
N VAL A 182 5.58 -8.84 0.07
CA VAL A 182 4.57 -8.87 -1.01
C VAL A 182 4.89 -9.92 -2.07
N GLU A 183 6.14 -10.02 -2.53
CA GLU A 183 6.53 -10.89 -3.64
C GLU A 183 6.13 -12.38 -3.42
N PRO A 184 6.29 -12.96 -2.21
CA PRO A 184 5.84 -14.33 -1.95
C PRO A 184 4.32 -14.55 -2.00
N LEU A 185 3.52 -13.48 -1.95
CA LEU A 185 2.06 -13.54 -2.02
C LEU A 185 1.52 -13.55 -3.46
N ILE A 186 2.39 -13.32 -4.44
CA ILE A 186 2.05 -13.26 -5.86
C ILE A 186 2.19 -14.65 -6.47
N ASP A 187 1.11 -15.13 -7.10
CA ASP A 187 1.15 -16.26 -8.01
C ASP A 187 1.71 -15.78 -9.36
N THR A 188 2.93 -16.18 -9.68
CA THR A 188 3.66 -15.74 -10.87
C THR A 188 2.94 -16.13 -12.15
N ASP A 189 2.32 -17.31 -12.22
CA ASP A 189 1.63 -17.77 -13.44
C ASP A 189 0.42 -16.87 -13.74
N LYS A 190 -0.31 -16.45 -12.70
CA LYS A 190 -1.43 -15.51 -12.85
C LYS A 190 -0.97 -14.11 -13.22
N LEU A 191 0.13 -13.67 -12.62
CA LEU A 191 0.72 -12.37 -12.93
C LEU A 191 1.14 -12.31 -14.42
N GLU A 192 1.89 -13.31 -14.88
CA GLU A 192 2.34 -13.39 -16.28
C GLU A 192 1.16 -13.43 -17.26
N ALA A 193 0.07 -14.13 -16.89
CA ALA A 193 -1.15 -14.16 -17.72
C ALA A 193 -1.81 -12.78 -17.85
N VAL A 194 -1.87 -11.99 -16.76
CA VAL A 194 -2.39 -10.61 -16.78
C VAL A 194 -1.47 -9.71 -17.60
N GLU A 195 -0.16 -9.80 -17.40
CA GLU A 195 0.84 -9.00 -18.13
C GLU A 195 0.82 -9.30 -19.63
N GLN A 196 0.67 -10.57 -20.02
CA GLN A 196 0.51 -10.95 -21.43
C GLN A 196 -0.76 -10.34 -22.02
N LYS A 197 -1.89 -10.44 -21.31
CA LYS A 197 -3.18 -9.89 -21.77
C LYS A 197 -3.14 -8.36 -21.87
N GLU A 198 -2.47 -7.69 -20.94
CA GLU A 198 -2.25 -6.24 -21.00
C GLU A 198 -1.44 -5.87 -22.24
N ALA A 199 -0.35 -6.59 -22.53
CA ALA A 199 0.46 -6.36 -23.72
C ALA A 199 -0.36 -6.53 -25.02
N GLU A 200 -1.22 -7.54 -25.09
CA GLU A 200 -2.14 -7.74 -26.23
C GLU A 200 -3.10 -6.56 -26.42
N TYR A 201 -3.65 -6.01 -25.33
CA TYR A 201 -4.52 -4.83 -25.39
C TYR A 201 -3.77 -3.55 -25.76
N LEU A 202 -2.54 -3.38 -25.26
CA LEU A 202 -1.68 -2.27 -25.65
C LEU A 202 -1.33 -2.33 -27.14
N ASP A 203 -1.08 -3.51 -27.69
CA ASP A 203 -0.86 -3.69 -29.13
C ASP A 203 -2.09 -3.26 -29.95
N VAL A 204 -3.29 -3.60 -29.49
CA VAL A 204 -4.54 -3.12 -30.11
C VAL A 204 -4.63 -1.60 -30.08
N LEU A 205 -4.43 -0.98 -28.91
CA LEU A 205 -4.50 0.48 -28.76
C LEU A 205 -3.45 1.18 -29.63
N ASN A 206 -2.21 0.69 -29.63
CA ASN A 206 -1.14 1.23 -30.45
C ASN A 206 -1.42 1.08 -31.96
N ASN A 207 -2.07 0.00 -32.38
CA ASN A 207 -2.49 -0.18 -33.76
C ASN A 207 -3.60 0.80 -34.16
N VAL A 208 -4.53 1.13 -33.26
CA VAL A 208 -5.55 2.17 -33.50
C VAL A 208 -4.88 3.53 -33.68
N VAL A 209 -3.93 3.89 -32.81
CA VAL A 209 -3.19 5.17 -32.90
C VAL A 209 -2.41 5.25 -34.21
N LYS A 210 -1.66 4.21 -34.58
CA LYS A 210 -0.85 4.18 -35.81
C LYS A 210 -1.69 4.33 -37.09
N ASN A 211 -2.91 3.81 -37.09
CA ASN A 211 -3.80 3.84 -38.25
C ASN A 211 -4.86 4.96 -38.15
N TRP A 212 -4.72 5.91 -37.23
CA TRP A 212 -5.72 6.96 -37.04
C TRP A 212 -5.94 7.82 -38.30
N GLU A 213 -4.87 8.14 -39.03
CA GLU A 213 -4.95 8.91 -40.28
C GLU A 213 -5.70 8.15 -41.38
N THR A 214 -5.54 6.82 -41.46
CA THR A 214 -6.20 5.97 -42.47
C THR A 214 -7.62 5.56 -42.08
N LEU A 215 -8.01 5.70 -40.81
CA LEU A 215 -9.39 5.49 -40.33
C LEU A 215 -10.30 6.71 -40.58
N ASN A 216 -9.73 7.87 -40.91
CA ASN A 216 -10.45 9.13 -41.14
C ASN A 216 -10.62 9.50 -42.63
N GLU A 217 -10.19 8.64 -43.55
CA GLU A 217 -10.49 8.73 -45.00
C GLU A 217 -11.79 7.98 -45.37
#